data_AF-A0A1Y2E903-F1
#
_entry.id   AF-A0A1Y2E903-F1
#
_cell.length_a   1.000
_cell.length_b   1.000
_cell.length_c   1.000
_cell.angle_alpha   90.00
_cell.angle_beta   90.00
_cell.angle_gamma   90.00
#
_symmetry.space_group_name_H-M   'P 1'
#
loop_
_entity.id
_entity.type
_entity.pdbx_description
1 polymer ?
#
loop_
_entity_poly.entity_id
_entity_poly.type
_entity_poly.pdbx_seq_one_letter_code
_entity_poly.pdbx_strand_id
1 'polypeptide(L)'
;MTTPCDLAWGHLHVDTEIPPLTTDSEASAWKPAMEIRRKFMELLLSHPSFLRFPGTPQEQEYIDELARKVLAQGADQVKKFTNSGEPNSYEKKTNVLGTLTGSKHNGRPFAALMAIGQVESTLHAYMINICTKMVRAAPTAQAAEKNVYLIAKFWHTLDPLRRAQGVLEAHAYFGYIQLAHHVSQPAFPAPPYVAHSLPSLTARQARRSAVSERELRERWA
;
A
#
# COMPACT_ATOMS: atom_id res chain seq x y z
N MET A 1 -25.38 -2.29 0.45
CA MET A 1 -25.48 -1.02 1.20
C MET A 1 -24.63 -0.01 0.46
N THR A 2 -25.20 1.14 0.10
CA THR A 2 -24.47 2.23 -0.53
C THR A 2 -23.61 2.93 0.51
N THR A 3 -22.32 3.06 0.26
CA THR A 3 -21.36 3.72 1.17
C THR A 3 -21.26 5.22 0.87
N PRO A 4 -20.73 6.05 1.79
CA PRO A 4 -20.48 7.46 1.51
C PRO A 4 -19.60 7.68 0.27
N CYS A 5 -18.61 6.80 0.04
CA CYS A 5 -17.75 6.83 -1.14
C CYS A 5 -18.52 6.51 -2.43
N ASP A 6 -19.45 5.57 -2.40
CA ASP A 6 -20.31 5.25 -3.56
C ASP A 6 -21.17 6.46 -3.96
N LEU A 7 -21.75 7.17 -2.99
CA LEU A 7 -22.54 8.37 -3.24
C LEU A 7 -21.68 9.51 -3.80
N ALA A 8 -20.50 9.74 -3.20
CA ALA A 8 -19.63 10.85 -3.56
C ALA A 8 -18.90 10.65 -4.90
N TRP A 9 -18.44 9.43 -5.19
CA TRP A 9 -17.51 9.16 -6.29
C TRP A 9 -17.94 8.03 -7.21
N GLY A 10 -19.05 7.33 -6.91
CA GLY A 10 -19.52 6.22 -7.73
C GLY A 10 -19.86 6.61 -9.17
N HIS A 11 -20.13 7.88 -9.44
CA HIS A 11 -20.40 8.40 -10.78
C HIS A 11 -19.14 8.90 -11.52
N LEU A 12 -17.99 9.02 -10.85
CA LEU A 12 -16.77 9.53 -11.46
C LEU A 12 -16.11 8.47 -12.36
N HIS A 13 -15.50 8.93 -13.45
CA HIS A 13 -14.71 8.09 -14.35
C HIS A 13 -13.21 8.21 -14.01
N VAL A 14 -12.51 7.08 -13.98
CA VAL A 14 -11.10 7.07 -13.56
C VAL A 14 -10.19 7.87 -14.49
N ASP A 15 -10.47 7.90 -15.80
CA ASP A 15 -9.66 8.67 -16.77
C ASP A 15 -9.77 10.19 -16.58
N THR A 16 -10.83 10.69 -15.93
CA THR A 16 -10.96 12.13 -15.63
C THR A 16 -10.12 12.52 -14.42
N GLU A 17 -10.05 11.64 -13.43
CA GLU A 17 -9.36 11.89 -12.15
C GLU A 17 -7.88 11.47 -12.20
N ILE A 18 -7.58 10.42 -12.96
CA ILE A 18 -6.26 9.81 -13.12
C ILE A 18 -6.06 9.55 -14.62
N PRO A 19 -5.77 10.62 -15.39
CA PRO A 19 -5.65 10.52 -16.83
C PRO A 19 -4.52 9.57 -17.22
N PRO A 20 -4.71 8.75 -18.28
CA PRO A 20 -3.64 7.92 -18.80
C PRO A 20 -2.49 8.80 -19.31
N LEU A 21 -1.26 8.31 -19.14
CA LEU A 21 -0.10 8.93 -19.80
C LEU A 21 -0.24 8.70 -21.32
N THR A 22 -0.02 9.75 -22.10
CA THR A 22 -0.07 9.71 -23.57
C THR A 22 1.19 10.34 -24.17
N THR A 23 1.37 10.24 -25.49
CA THR A 23 2.47 10.94 -26.18
C THR A 23 2.36 12.45 -26.11
N ASP A 24 1.13 12.95 -25.94
CA ASP A 24 0.82 14.39 -25.91
C ASP A 24 0.83 14.93 -24.47
N SER A 25 1.05 14.07 -23.47
CA SER A 25 1.24 14.48 -22.08
C SER A 25 2.43 15.42 -21.93
N GLU A 26 2.23 16.47 -21.13
CA GLU A 26 3.24 17.46 -20.78
C GLU A 26 4.45 16.85 -20.06
N ALA A 27 5.58 17.54 -20.11
CA ALA A 27 6.80 17.15 -19.40
C ALA A 27 6.61 16.94 -17.89
N SER A 28 5.67 17.68 -17.29
CA SER A 28 5.27 17.57 -15.89
C SER A 28 4.71 16.19 -15.52
N ALA A 29 4.14 15.45 -16.48
CA ALA A 29 3.56 14.11 -16.26
C ALA A 29 4.59 12.98 -16.39
N TRP A 30 5.63 13.15 -17.22
CA TRP A 30 6.63 12.10 -17.48
C TRP A 30 7.50 11.79 -16.27
N LYS A 31 7.98 12.82 -15.54
CA LYS A 31 8.80 12.61 -14.34
C LYS A 31 8.04 11.82 -13.25
N PRO A 32 6.81 12.20 -12.84
CA PRO A 32 6.00 11.41 -11.93
C PRO A 32 5.75 9.98 -12.41
N ALA A 33 5.48 9.76 -13.70
CA ALA A 33 5.25 8.42 -14.24
C ALA A 33 6.48 7.50 -14.06
N MET A 34 7.67 8.01 -14.36
CA MET A 34 8.93 7.27 -14.17
C MET A 34 9.19 6.98 -12.69
N GLU A 35 8.86 7.94 -11.84
CA GLU A 35 8.99 7.84 -10.39
C GLU A 35 8.01 6.84 -9.77
N ILE A 36 6.75 6.80 -10.22
CA ILE A 36 5.77 5.79 -9.83
C ILE A 36 6.31 4.40 -10.14
N ARG A 37 6.79 4.18 -11.38
CA ARG A 37 7.39 2.90 -11.75
C ARG A 37 8.57 2.54 -10.85
N ARG A 38 9.48 3.48 -10.60
CA ARG A 38 10.66 3.27 -9.75
C ARG A 38 10.27 2.88 -8.33
N LYS A 39 9.45 3.71 -7.67
CA LYS A 39 8.97 3.47 -6.30
C LYS A 39 8.23 2.15 -6.16
N PHE A 40 7.42 1.79 -7.16
CA PHE A 40 6.69 0.53 -7.14
C PHE A 40 7.65 -0.67 -7.25
N MET A 41 8.68 -0.62 -8.10
CA MET A 41 9.70 -1.69 -8.14
C MET A 41 10.50 -1.77 -6.84
N GLU A 42 10.85 -0.64 -6.24
CA GLU A 42 11.53 -0.61 -4.95
C GLU A 42 10.67 -1.21 -3.84
N LEU A 43 9.37 -0.92 -3.84
CA LEU A 43 8.41 -1.55 -2.94
C LEU A 43 8.41 -3.06 -3.13
N LEU A 44 8.31 -3.56 -4.37
CA LEU A 44 8.36 -5.00 -4.64
C LEU A 44 9.65 -5.67 -4.13
N LEU A 45 10.81 -5.06 -4.40
CA LEU A 45 12.12 -5.59 -3.99
C LEU A 45 12.39 -5.49 -2.49
N SER A 46 11.65 -4.64 -1.77
CA SER A 46 11.68 -4.65 -0.29
C SER A 46 10.94 -5.85 0.33
N HIS A 47 10.30 -6.68 -0.49
CA HIS A 47 9.56 -7.87 -0.09
C HIS A 47 8.59 -7.66 1.08
N PRO A 48 7.71 -6.65 1.01
CA PRO A 48 6.77 -6.43 2.09
C PRO A 48 5.87 -7.65 2.25
N SER A 49 5.53 -7.99 3.49
CA SER A 49 4.74 -9.19 3.80
C SER A 49 3.40 -9.25 3.06
N PHE A 50 2.82 -8.10 2.71
CA PHE A 50 1.55 -7.99 2.00
C PHE A 50 1.65 -8.16 0.48
N LEU A 51 2.87 -8.14 -0.12
CA LEU A 51 3.11 -8.43 -1.54
C LEU A 51 3.93 -9.71 -1.70
N ARG A 52 3.64 -10.73 -0.89
CA ARG A 52 4.20 -12.06 -1.11
C ARG A 52 3.38 -12.77 -2.16
N PHE A 53 4.01 -13.03 -3.31
CA PHE A 53 3.38 -13.75 -4.40
C PHE A 53 3.36 -15.25 -4.07
N PRO A 54 2.20 -15.94 -4.18
CA PRO A 54 2.10 -17.37 -3.87
C PRO A 54 2.76 -18.24 -4.94
N GLY A 55 4.00 -18.68 -4.76
CA GLY A 55 4.73 -19.42 -5.79
C GLY A 55 5.98 -20.13 -5.29
N THR A 56 6.68 -20.76 -6.23
CA THR A 56 7.97 -21.40 -6.01
C THR A 56 9.08 -20.35 -5.82
N PRO A 57 10.19 -20.70 -5.15
CA PRO A 57 11.36 -19.81 -5.06
C PRO A 57 11.86 -19.32 -6.42
N GLN A 58 11.79 -20.16 -7.46
CA GLN A 58 12.20 -19.82 -8.82
C GLN A 58 11.29 -18.76 -9.46
N GLU A 59 9.97 -18.83 -9.22
CA GLU A 59 9.03 -17.81 -9.70
C GLU A 59 9.26 -16.48 -8.99
N GLN A 60 9.57 -16.50 -7.68
CA GLN A 60 9.93 -15.29 -6.94
C GLN A 60 11.23 -14.67 -7.47
N GLU A 61 12.26 -15.48 -7.70
CA GLU A 61 13.53 -15.01 -8.27
C GLU A 61 13.32 -14.39 -9.66
N TYR A 62 12.45 -14.98 -10.48
CA TYR A 62 12.08 -14.43 -11.78
C TYR A 62 11.38 -13.06 -11.69
N ILE A 63 10.46 -12.89 -10.73
CA ILE A 63 9.81 -11.59 -10.46
C ILE A 63 10.85 -10.54 -10.04
N ASP A 64 11.78 -10.92 -9.15
CA ASP A 64 12.83 -10.02 -8.68
C ASP A 64 13.80 -9.62 -9.80
N GLU A 65 14.18 -10.58 -10.65
CA GLU A 65 15.01 -10.32 -11.81
C GLU A 65 14.33 -9.35 -12.78
N LEU A 66 13.03 -9.54 -13.05
CA LEU A 66 12.25 -8.60 -13.84
C LEU A 66 12.19 -7.22 -13.21
N ALA A 67 11.93 -7.12 -11.90
CA ALA A 67 11.89 -5.83 -11.19
C ALA A 67 13.23 -5.07 -11.30
N ARG A 68 14.36 -5.78 -11.18
CA ARG A 68 15.70 -5.18 -11.40
C ARG A 68 15.89 -4.72 -12.85
N LYS A 69 15.45 -5.50 -13.84
CA LYS A 69 15.46 -5.10 -15.25
C LYS A 69 14.62 -3.85 -15.50
N VAL A 70 13.48 -3.71 -14.82
CA VAL A 70 12.65 -2.49 -14.90
C VAL A 70 13.40 -1.27 -14.38
N LEU A 71 14.06 -1.39 -13.22
CA LEU A 71 14.84 -0.30 -12.63
C LEU A 71 16.01 0.12 -13.55
N ALA A 72 16.75 -0.85 -14.08
CA ALA A 72 17.84 -0.60 -15.02
C ALA A 72 17.34 0.09 -16.31
N GLN A 73 16.26 -0.44 -16.92
CA GLN A 73 15.64 0.18 -18.09
C GLN A 73 15.18 1.61 -17.79
N GLY A 74 14.60 1.85 -16.62
CA GLY A 74 14.13 3.18 -16.24
C GLY A 74 15.25 4.19 -16.04
N ALA A 75 16.34 3.80 -15.37
CA ALA A 75 17.51 4.65 -15.22
C ALA A 75 18.10 5.06 -16.58
N ASP A 76 18.19 4.11 -17.52
CA ASP A 76 18.73 4.38 -18.87
C ASP A 76 17.80 5.22 -19.75
N GLN A 77 16.49 5.12 -19.54
CA GLN A 77 15.52 5.99 -20.20
C GLN A 77 15.62 7.42 -19.68
N VAL A 78 15.66 7.64 -18.36
CA VAL A 78 15.73 8.98 -17.74
C VAL A 78 16.99 9.73 -18.18
N LYS A 79 18.15 9.06 -18.32
CA LYS A 79 19.38 9.66 -18.84
C LYS A 79 19.23 10.27 -20.25
N LYS A 80 18.25 9.80 -21.02
CA LYS A 80 17.99 10.22 -22.41
C LYS A 80 16.85 11.25 -22.51
N PHE A 81 16.28 11.67 -21.38
CA PHE A 81 15.25 12.71 -21.35
C PHE A 81 15.89 14.08 -21.61
N THR A 82 15.06 15.02 -22.06
CA THR A 82 15.42 16.43 -22.18
C THR A 82 15.62 17.06 -20.79
N ASN A 83 16.13 18.29 -20.75
CA ASN A 83 16.19 19.09 -19.52
C ASN A 83 14.79 19.37 -18.92
N SER A 84 13.74 19.43 -19.76
CA SER A 84 12.34 19.50 -19.29
C SER A 84 11.87 18.20 -18.62
N GLY A 85 12.56 17.08 -18.86
CA GLY A 85 12.28 15.77 -18.27
C GLY A 85 11.24 14.96 -19.02
N GLU A 86 11.19 15.10 -20.34
CA GLU A 86 10.39 14.26 -21.22
C GLU A 86 11.27 13.58 -22.28
N PRO A 87 10.80 12.51 -22.93
CA PRO A 87 11.50 11.94 -24.07
C PRO A 87 11.61 12.94 -25.23
N ASN A 88 12.80 13.03 -25.84
CA ASN A 88 13.15 14.12 -26.77
C ASN A 88 12.57 14.05 -28.19
N SER A 89 11.77 13.03 -28.51
CA SER A 89 11.09 12.88 -29.80
C SER A 89 9.79 12.09 -29.65
N TYR A 90 8.86 12.24 -30.60
CA TYR A 90 7.60 11.50 -30.61
C TYR A 90 7.80 9.98 -30.60
N GLU A 91 8.76 9.48 -31.40
CA GLU A 91 9.11 8.06 -31.42
C GLU A 91 9.62 7.59 -30.04
N LYS A 92 10.48 8.38 -29.38
CA LYS A 92 10.95 8.05 -28.04
C LYS A 92 9.83 8.13 -27.01
N LYS A 93 8.91 9.09 -27.12
CA LYS A 93 7.71 9.16 -26.27
C LYS A 93 6.89 7.90 -26.42
N THR A 94 6.62 7.48 -27.66
CA THR A 94 5.88 6.24 -27.96
C THR A 94 6.57 5.00 -27.38
N ASN A 95 7.90 4.90 -27.55
CA ASN A 95 8.68 3.79 -27.03
C ASN A 95 8.67 3.73 -25.49
N VAL A 96 8.93 4.85 -24.82
CA VAL A 96 8.89 4.94 -23.35
C VAL A 96 7.48 4.69 -22.83
N LEU A 97 6.46 5.29 -23.46
CA LEU A 97 5.06 5.07 -23.13
C LEU A 97 4.71 3.58 -23.18
N GLY A 98 5.13 2.88 -24.23
CA GLY A 98 4.94 1.45 -24.36
C GLY A 98 5.56 0.66 -23.20
N THR A 99 6.71 1.09 -22.66
CA THR A 99 7.30 0.45 -21.46
C THR A 99 6.55 0.69 -20.17
N LEU A 100 5.67 1.71 -20.12
CA LEU A 100 4.90 2.10 -18.93
C LEU A 100 3.47 1.57 -18.97
N THR A 101 2.83 1.61 -20.12
CA THR A 101 1.38 1.39 -20.28
C THR A 101 1.03 0.23 -21.23
N GLY A 102 2.02 -0.24 -22.00
CA GLY A 102 1.78 -1.21 -23.07
C GLY A 102 1.49 -2.64 -22.57
N SER A 103 1.21 -3.51 -23.52
CA SER A 103 1.06 -4.95 -23.30
C SER A 103 2.40 -5.65 -23.07
N LYS A 104 2.33 -6.90 -22.58
CA LYS A 104 3.46 -7.80 -22.36
C LYS A 104 4.35 -7.90 -23.61
N HIS A 105 5.63 -7.62 -23.46
CA HIS A 105 6.64 -7.71 -24.51
C HIS A 105 8.04 -7.91 -23.91
N ASN A 106 8.92 -8.63 -24.60
CA ASN A 106 10.28 -8.93 -24.09
C ASN A 106 11.11 -7.67 -23.82
N GLY A 107 10.93 -6.62 -24.63
CA GLY A 107 11.57 -5.30 -24.42
C GLY A 107 10.89 -4.40 -23.37
N ARG A 108 9.84 -4.88 -22.69
CA ARG A 108 9.02 -4.11 -21.75
C ARG A 108 8.87 -4.88 -20.43
N PRO A 109 9.96 -5.01 -19.64
CA PRO A 109 9.95 -5.80 -18.41
C PRO A 109 8.85 -5.37 -17.42
N PHE A 110 8.50 -4.08 -17.39
CA PHE A 110 7.46 -3.58 -16.47
C PHE A 110 6.08 -4.10 -16.86
N ALA A 111 5.70 -3.93 -18.14
CA ALA A 111 4.47 -4.50 -18.68
C ALA A 111 4.44 -6.03 -18.58
N ALA A 112 5.58 -6.70 -18.78
CA ALA A 112 5.68 -8.15 -18.64
C ALA A 112 5.45 -8.62 -17.20
N LEU A 113 6.05 -7.95 -16.21
CA LEU A 113 5.86 -8.22 -14.78
C LEU A 113 4.40 -8.00 -14.38
N MET A 114 3.81 -6.87 -14.79
CA MET A 114 2.42 -6.53 -14.46
C MET A 114 1.38 -7.43 -15.14
N ALA A 115 1.79 -8.17 -16.18
CA ALA A 115 0.96 -9.16 -16.86
C ALA A 115 1.14 -10.59 -16.32
N ILE A 116 1.99 -10.82 -15.32
CA ILE A 116 2.07 -12.12 -14.63
C ILE A 116 0.78 -12.28 -13.83
N GLY A 117 -0.02 -13.31 -14.13
CA GLY A 117 -1.36 -13.48 -13.55
C GLY A 117 -1.36 -13.49 -12.02
N GLN A 118 -0.36 -14.13 -11.42
CA GLN A 118 -0.17 -14.16 -9.96
C GLN A 118 0.17 -12.79 -9.37
N VAL A 119 0.98 -11.98 -10.07
CA VAL A 119 1.30 -10.61 -9.66
C VAL A 119 0.05 -9.76 -9.74
N GLU A 120 -0.66 -9.81 -10.88
CA GLU A 120 -1.91 -9.09 -11.10
C GLU A 120 -2.95 -9.43 -10.03
N SER A 121 -3.19 -10.72 -9.77
CA SER A 121 -4.19 -11.17 -8.80
C SER A 121 -3.83 -10.74 -7.37
N THR A 122 -2.54 -10.79 -7.01
CA THR A 122 -2.07 -10.40 -5.67
C THR A 122 -2.23 -8.90 -5.45
N LEU A 123 -1.84 -8.08 -6.45
CA LEU A 123 -2.00 -6.63 -6.38
C LEU A 123 -3.47 -6.22 -6.36
N HIS A 124 -4.32 -6.89 -7.16
CA HIS A 124 -5.75 -6.64 -7.16
C HIS A 124 -6.38 -6.96 -5.80
N ALA A 125 -6.09 -8.15 -5.25
CA ALA A 125 -6.59 -8.55 -3.94
C ALA A 125 -6.13 -7.57 -2.84
N TYR A 126 -4.88 -7.12 -2.90
CA TYR A 126 -4.36 -6.09 -2.01
C TYR A 126 -5.17 -4.78 -2.11
N MET A 127 -5.40 -4.28 -3.33
CA MET A 127 -6.17 -3.06 -3.56
C MET A 127 -7.61 -3.16 -3.04
N ILE A 128 -8.31 -4.25 -3.34
CA ILE A 128 -9.69 -4.48 -2.86
C ILE A 128 -9.72 -4.53 -1.33
N ASN A 129 -8.74 -5.20 -0.70
CA ASN A 129 -8.66 -5.30 0.74
C ASN A 129 -8.44 -3.94 1.41
N ILE A 130 -7.53 -3.12 0.89
CA ILE A 130 -7.28 -1.77 1.42
C ILE A 130 -8.50 -0.88 1.20
N CYS A 131 -9.07 -0.87 -0.01
CA CYS A 131 -10.26 -0.08 -0.32
C CYS A 131 -11.45 -0.47 0.59
N THR A 132 -11.70 -1.76 0.78
CA THR A 132 -12.77 -2.24 1.67
C THR A 132 -12.56 -1.78 3.12
N LYS A 133 -11.32 -1.84 3.62
CA LYS A 133 -11.00 -1.36 4.97
C LYS A 133 -11.18 0.16 5.09
N MET A 134 -10.67 0.90 4.11
CA MET A 134 -10.81 2.36 4.02
C MET A 134 -12.28 2.78 4.06
N VAL A 135 -13.10 2.23 3.16
CA VAL A 135 -14.52 2.60 3.03
C VAL A 135 -15.31 2.25 4.29
N ARG A 136 -14.97 1.17 5.00
CA ARG A 136 -15.59 0.81 6.28
C ARG A 136 -15.15 1.72 7.43
N ALA A 137 -13.91 2.19 7.41
CA ALA A 137 -13.36 3.05 8.46
C ALA A 137 -13.72 4.53 8.28
N ALA A 138 -13.98 4.97 7.05
CA ALA A 138 -14.25 6.36 6.72
C ALA A 138 -15.71 6.75 7.03
N PRO A 139 -15.98 7.64 8.01
CA PRO A 139 -17.34 8.08 8.31
C PRO A 139 -17.90 8.99 7.21
N THR A 140 -17.04 9.67 6.46
CA THR A 140 -17.37 10.56 5.34
C THR A 140 -16.44 10.25 4.17
N ALA A 141 -16.84 10.63 2.95
CA ALA A 141 -16.00 10.44 1.77
C ALA A 141 -14.68 11.22 1.87
N GLN A 142 -14.67 12.40 2.50
CA GLN A 142 -13.48 13.22 2.68
C GLN A 142 -12.42 12.58 3.60
N ALA A 143 -12.81 11.60 4.42
CA ALA A 143 -11.89 10.83 5.26
C ALA A 143 -11.30 9.61 4.53
N ALA A 144 -11.71 9.35 3.28
CA ALA A 144 -11.18 8.30 2.43
C ALA A 144 -10.31 8.88 1.32
N GLU A 145 -9.45 8.03 0.74
CA GLU A 145 -8.64 8.39 -0.43
C GLU A 145 -9.38 8.08 -1.73
N LYS A 146 -9.74 9.13 -2.47
CA LYS A 146 -10.51 9.03 -3.73
C LYS A 146 -9.84 8.11 -4.75
N ASN A 147 -8.53 8.27 -4.95
CA ASN A 147 -7.82 7.52 -5.97
C ASN A 147 -7.75 6.02 -5.65
N VAL A 148 -7.54 5.65 -4.39
CA VAL A 148 -7.57 4.24 -3.94
C VAL A 148 -8.93 3.61 -4.26
N TYR A 149 -10.01 4.33 -3.99
CA TYR A 149 -11.37 3.88 -4.30
C TYR A 149 -11.59 3.70 -5.82
N LEU A 150 -11.26 4.72 -6.62
CA LEU A 150 -11.46 4.67 -8.06
C LEU A 150 -10.60 3.59 -8.73
N ILE A 151 -9.35 3.43 -8.32
CA ILE A 151 -8.45 2.42 -8.88
C ILE A 151 -8.93 1.01 -8.53
N ALA A 152 -9.38 0.79 -7.29
CA ALA A 152 -9.95 -0.50 -6.89
C ALA A 152 -11.20 -0.84 -7.72
N LYS A 153 -12.07 0.15 -7.98
CA LYS A 153 -13.29 -0.02 -8.77
C LYS A 153 -13.02 -0.32 -10.26
N PHE A 154 -12.05 0.37 -10.86
CA PHE A 154 -11.76 0.29 -12.29
C PHE A 154 -10.54 -0.58 -12.62
N TRP A 155 -10.05 -1.38 -11.67
CA TRP A 155 -8.75 -2.08 -11.75
C TRP A 155 -8.43 -2.73 -13.12
N HIS A 156 -9.38 -3.48 -13.66
CA HIS A 156 -9.20 -4.23 -14.91
C HIS A 156 -9.12 -3.36 -16.17
N THR A 157 -9.63 -2.13 -16.13
CA THR A 157 -9.55 -1.17 -17.26
C THR A 157 -8.29 -0.32 -17.21
N LEU A 158 -7.54 -0.35 -16.11
CA LEU A 158 -6.31 0.42 -15.95
C LEU A 158 -5.13 -0.21 -16.65
N ASP A 159 -4.24 0.64 -17.18
CA ASP A 159 -2.93 0.24 -17.65
C ASP A 159 -1.96 -0.04 -16.48
N PRO A 160 -0.83 -0.71 -16.74
CA PRO A 160 0.14 -1.07 -15.70
C PRO A 160 0.63 0.09 -14.83
N LEU A 161 0.81 1.29 -15.39
CA LEU A 161 1.32 2.44 -14.64
C LEU A 161 0.30 2.91 -13.60
N ARG A 162 -0.97 3.04 -13.99
CA ARG A 162 -2.03 3.46 -13.06
C ARG A 162 -2.33 2.40 -11.99
N ARG A 163 -2.19 1.12 -12.30
CA ARG A 163 -2.24 0.06 -11.27
C ARG A 163 -1.12 0.21 -10.25
N ALA A 164 0.11 0.46 -10.70
CA ALA A 164 1.25 0.70 -9.82
C ALA A 164 1.05 1.96 -8.94
N GLN A 165 0.50 3.04 -9.51
CA GLN A 165 0.13 4.24 -8.75
C GLN A 165 -0.84 3.91 -7.62
N GLY A 166 -1.91 3.16 -7.91
CA GLY A 166 -2.90 2.79 -6.91
C GLY A 166 -2.32 1.95 -5.78
N VAL A 167 -1.43 1.02 -6.09
CA VAL A 167 -0.75 0.22 -5.06
C VAL A 167 0.12 1.08 -4.16
N LEU A 168 0.84 2.06 -4.72
CA LEU A 168 1.64 3.01 -3.93
C LEU A 168 0.77 3.90 -3.04
N GLU A 169 -0.34 4.42 -3.55
CA GLU A 169 -1.29 5.23 -2.78
C GLU A 169 -1.97 4.42 -1.67
N ALA A 170 -2.38 3.19 -1.97
CA ALA A 170 -2.94 2.27 -0.98
C ALA A 170 -1.91 1.92 0.11
N HIS A 171 -0.64 1.75 -0.26
CA HIS A 171 0.45 1.53 0.70
C HIS A 171 0.67 2.75 1.59
N ALA A 172 0.69 3.96 1.01
CA ALA A 172 0.82 5.20 1.76
C ALA A 172 -0.37 5.39 2.74
N TYR A 173 -1.59 5.13 2.28
CA TYR A 173 -2.79 5.19 3.11
C TYR A 173 -2.74 4.19 4.28
N PHE A 174 -2.29 2.96 4.02
CA PHE A 174 -2.12 1.96 5.08
C PHE A 174 -1.11 2.42 6.14
N GLY A 175 0.02 2.99 5.72
CA GLY A 175 1.01 3.57 6.64
C GLY A 175 0.43 4.71 7.48
N TYR A 176 -0.37 5.60 6.87
CA TYR A 176 -1.07 6.68 7.57
C TYR A 176 -2.04 6.12 8.63
N ILE A 177 -2.87 5.14 8.28
CA ILE A 177 -3.79 4.49 9.21
C ILE A 177 -3.03 3.86 10.39
N GLN A 178 -1.94 3.13 10.13
CA GLN A 178 -1.16 2.51 11.20
C GLN A 178 -0.60 3.56 12.16
N LEU A 179 -0.03 4.65 11.64
CA LEU A 179 0.46 5.76 12.45
C LEU A 179 -0.67 6.41 13.26
N ALA A 180 -1.81 6.69 12.62
CA ALA A 180 -2.96 7.26 13.29
C ALA A 180 -3.46 6.35 14.43
N HIS A 181 -3.52 5.03 14.22
CA HIS A 181 -3.87 4.09 15.30
C HIS A 181 -2.84 4.07 16.43
N HIS A 182 -1.54 4.14 16.13
CA HIS A 182 -0.50 4.20 17.18
C HIS A 182 -0.54 5.49 18.00
N VAL A 183 -0.92 6.62 17.38
CA VAL A 183 -1.06 7.92 18.07
C VAL A 183 -2.39 8.04 18.82
N SER A 184 -3.45 7.41 18.30
CA SER A 184 -4.80 7.44 18.88
C SER A 184 -5.02 6.41 19.97
N GLN A 185 -4.12 5.43 20.13
CA GLN A 185 -4.12 4.63 21.33
C GLN A 185 -3.58 5.50 22.47
N PRO A 186 -4.39 5.87 23.47
CA PRO A 186 -3.84 6.45 24.68
C PRO A 186 -2.77 5.47 25.17
N ALA A 187 -1.56 5.98 25.43
CA ALA A 187 -0.46 5.22 26.00
C ALA A 187 -0.88 4.71 27.38
N PHE A 188 -1.65 3.63 27.40
CA PHE A 188 -2.43 3.15 28.54
C PHE A 188 -3.43 4.22 29.05
N PRO A 189 -4.69 3.87 29.37
CA PRO A 189 -5.25 4.51 30.56
C PRO A 189 -4.28 4.14 31.68
N ALA A 190 -3.64 5.12 32.31
CA ALA A 190 -3.03 4.87 33.61
C ALA A 190 -4.05 4.03 34.40
N PRO A 191 -3.69 2.80 34.85
CA PRO A 191 -4.64 1.98 35.58
C PRO A 191 -5.19 2.86 36.71
N PRO A 192 -6.52 3.00 36.86
CA PRO A 192 -7.10 3.99 37.77
C PRO A 192 -6.93 3.62 39.25
N TYR A 193 -5.92 2.83 39.61
CA TYR A 193 -5.63 2.42 40.98
C TYR A 193 -4.13 2.12 41.15
N VAL A 194 -3.34 3.16 41.46
CA VAL A 194 -2.27 3.02 42.44
C VAL A 194 -2.80 3.54 43.77
N ALA A 195 -3.87 2.92 44.26
CA ALA A 195 -4.08 2.80 45.69
C ALA A 195 -3.51 1.43 46.03
N HIS A 196 -2.51 1.40 46.91
CA HIS A 196 -1.88 0.19 47.42
C HIS A 196 -2.93 -0.76 48.03
N SER A 197 -3.59 -1.58 47.20
CA SER A 197 -4.30 -2.75 47.67
C SER A 197 -3.29 -3.88 47.67
N LEU A 198 -2.79 -4.17 48.87
CA LEU A 198 -2.07 -5.40 49.13
C LEU A 198 -2.93 -6.56 48.61
N PRO A 199 -2.32 -7.60 48.00
CA PRO A 199 -3.07 -8.74 47.51
C PRO A 199 -3.84 -9.37 48.66
N SER A 200 -5.15 -9.16 48.71
CA SER A 200 -6.01 -9.86 49.65
C SER A 200 -6.10 -11.31 49.20
N LEU A 201 -5.74 -12.22 50.09
CA LEU A 201 -5.88 -13.65 49.83
C LEU A 201 -7.36 -13.93 49.59
N THR A 202 -7.66 -14.60 48.48
CA THR A 202 -9.01 -15.15 48.30
C THR A 202 -9.32 -16.09 49.48
N ALA A 203 -10.57 -16.13 49.94
CA ALA A 203 -10.97 -16.92 51.13
C ALA A 203 -10.53 -18.40 51.09
N ARG A 204 -10.25 -18.93 49.90
CA ARG A 204 -9.73 -20.28 49.67
C ARG A 204 -8.22 -20.43 49.90
N GLN A 205 -7.44 -19.37 49.65
CA GLN A 205 -5.99 -19.34 49.92
C GLN A 205 -5.69 -19.12 51.41
N ALA A 206 -6.45 -18.27 52.10
CA ALA A 206 -6.33 -18.05 53.54
C ALA A 206 -6.54 -19.34 54.36
N ARG A 207 -7.41 -20.24 53.89
CA ARG A 207 -7.64 -21.56 54.52
C ARG A 207 -6.48 -22.53 54.34
N ARG A 208 -5.63 -22.36 53.33
CA ARG A 208 -4.50 -23.28 53.05
C ARG A 208 -3.18 -22.81 53.61
N SER A 209 -2.98 -21.50 53.76
CA SER A 209 -1.69 -20.95 54.17
C SER A 209 -1.44 -20.99 55.68
N ALA A 210 -2.45 -21.18 56.53
CA ALA A 210 -2.39 -21.06 58.00
C ALA A 210 -1.83 -19.72 58.55
N VAL A 211 -1.34 -18.85 57.67
CA VAL A 211 -0.80 -17.52 57.92
C VAL A 211 -1.93 -16.52 57.82
N SER A 212 -2.12 -15.75 58.89
CA SER A 212 -3.15 -14.72 58.95
C SER A 212 -2.79 -13.50 58.09
N GLU A 213 -3.79 -12.78 57.58
CA GLU A 213 -3.58 -11.56 56.78
C GLU A 213 -2.77 -10.50 57.53
N ARG A 214 -2.89 -10.46 58.86
CA ARG A 214 -2.12 -9.57 59.74
C ARG A 214 -0.62 -9.88 59.70
N GLU A 215 -0.25 -11.16 59.75
CA GLU A 215 1.15 -11.61 59.74
C GLU A 215 1.84 -11.30 58.39
N LEU A 216 1.09 -11.33 57.29
CA LEU A 216 1.61 -10.91 55.98
C LEU A 216 1.87 -9.41 55.90
N ARG A 217 1.01 -8.58 56.51
CA ARG A 217 1.20 -7.12 56.56
C ARG A 217 2.39 -6.72 57.40
N GLU A 218 2.62 -7.39 58.54
CA GLU A 218 3.78 -7.13 59.40
C GLU A 218 5.12 -7.50 58.73
N ARG A 219 5.14 -8.45 57.78
CA ARG A 219 6.36 -8.83 57.04
C ARG A 219 6.70 -7.92 55.85
N TRP A 220 5.74 -7.12 55.37
CA TRP A 220 5.86 -6.35 54.12
C TRP A 220 5.78 -4.81 54.33
N ALA A 221 5.62 -4.36 55.59
CA ALA A 221 5.85 -2.97 55.99
C ALA A 221 7.33 -2.76 56.30
#